data_AF-A0A355F2Q3-F1
#
_entry.id   AF-A0A355F2Q3-F1
#
_cell.length_a   1.000
_cell.length_b   1.000
_cell.length_c   1.000
_cell.angle_alpha   90.00
_cell.angle_beta   90.00
_cell.angle_gamma   90.00
#
_symmetry.space_group_name_H-M   'P 1'
#
loop_
_entity.id
_entity.type
_entity.pdbx_description
1 polymer ?
#
loop_
_entity_poly.entity_id
_entity_poly.type
_entity_poly.pdbx_seq_one_letter_code
_entity_poly.pdbx_strand_id
1 'polypeptide(L)' 'MMAQGGIPIQVTVNGKSHARTVEPRLLLSDFLRHDLGLTGTHVG' A
#
# COMPACT_ATOMS: atom_id res chain seq x y z
N MET A 1 -14.49 16.38 3.32
CA MET A 1 -14.07 15.78 4.61
C MET A 1 -14.56 14.33 4.65
N MET A 2 -13.81 13.37 4.09
CA MET A 2 -14.16 11.94 4.12
C MET A 2 -12.91 11.05 4.06
N ALA A 3 -12.40 10.64 5.21
CA ALA A 3 -11.60 9.43 5.41
C ALA A 3 -11.58 9.14 6.92
N GLN A 4 -12.53 8.33 7.34
CA GLN A 4 -12.62 7.81 8.71
C GLN A 4 -11.66 6.62 8.79
N GLY A 5 -10.56 6.77 9.55
CA GLY A 5 -9.71 5.70 10.09
C GLY A 5 -8.99 4.82 9.06
N GLY A 6 -7.69 5.06 8.88
CA GLY A 6 -6.84 4.09 8.18
C GLY A 6 -6.73 2.75 8.92
N ILE A 7 -6.56 1.66 8.19
CA ILE A 7 -6.47 0.29 8.69
C ILE A 7 -4.98 -0.10 8.76
N PRO A 8 -4.46 -0.58 9.91
CA PRO A 8 -3.12 -1.12 9.99
C PRO A 8 -3.04 -2.45 9.22
N ILE A 9 -2.05 -2.56 8.34
CA ILE A 9 -1.74 -3.77 7.59
C ILE A 9 -0.27 -4.14 7.77
N GLN A 10 0.02 -5.43 7.61
CA GLN A 10 1.38 -5.95 7.50
C GLN A 10 1.47 -6.84 6.26
N VAL A 11 2.47 -6.56 5.41
CA VAL A 11 2.70 -7.28 4.15
C VAL A 11 4.19 -7.54 3.96
N THR A 12 4.52 -8.69 3.38
CA THR A 12 5.89 -9.01 2.98
C THR A 12 6.01 -8.87 1.48
N VAL A 13 6.89 -7.99 1.01
CA VAL A 13 7.15 -7.74 -0.42
C VAL A 13 8.63 -7.98 -0.68
N ASN A 14 8.96 -8.82 -1.66
CA ASN A 14 10.34 -9.18 -2.01
C ASN A 14 11.17 -9.63 -0.79
N GLY A 15 10.55 -10.40 0.12
CA GLY A 15 11.18 -10.90 1.35
C GLY A 15 11.32 -9.87 2.49
N LYS A 16 10.93 -8.61 2.27
CA LYS A 16 10.96 -7.54 3.29
C LYS A 16 9.57 -7.30 3.88
N SER A 17 9.46 -7.24 5.21
CA SER A 17 8.20 -6.92 5.89
C SER A 17 7.96 -5.41 5.93
N HIS A 18 6.71 -5.00 5.68
CA HIS A 18 6.24 -3.63 5.70
C HIS A 18 4.96 -3.56 6.54
N ALA A 19 4.94 -2.69 7.55
CA ALA A 19 3.77 -2.39 8.34
C ALA A 19 3.36 -0.93 8.12
N ARG A 20 2.11 -0.68 7.72
CA ARG A 20 1.57 0.67 7.50
C ARG A 20 0.09 0.74 7.85
N THR A 21 -0.37 1.94 8.17
CA THR A 21 -1.80 2.27 8.25
C THR A 21 -2.23 2.88 6.93
N VAL A 22 -3.20 2.25 6.24
CA VAL A 22 -3.61 2.64 4.88
C VAL A 22 -5.11 2.92 4.80
N GLU A 23 -5.52 3.75 3.86
CA GLU A 23 -6.94 3.94 3.56
C GLU A 23 -7.56 2.63 3.02
N PRO A 24 -8.78 2.24 3.43
CA PRO A 24 -9.41 0.99 2.97
C PRO A 24 -9.55 0.86 1.44
N ARG A 25 -9.58 2.00 0.74
CA ARG A 25 -9.72 2.11 -0.71
C ARG A 25 -8.38 2.24 -1.45
N LEU A 26 -7.25 2.19 -0.74
CA LEU A 26 -5.93 2.22 -1.37
C LEU A 26 -5.67 0.90 -2.10
N LEU A 27 -5.36 0.97 -3.39
CA LEU A 27 -5.01 -0.20 -4.18
C LEU A 27 -3.59 -0.68 -3.84
N LEU A 28 -3.38 -2.00 -3.90
CA LEU A 28 -2.06 -2.57 -3.68
C LEU A 28 -1.04 -2.07 -4.72
N SER A 29 -1.45 -1.90 -5.97
CA SER A 29 -0.60 -1.33 -7.02
C SER A 29 -0.11 0.07 -6.65
N ASP A 30 -1.00 0.91 -6.13
CA ASP A 30 -0.66 2.28 -5.73
C ASP A 30 0.22 2.29 -4.48
N PHE A 31 -0.08 1.43 -3.50
CA PHE A 31 0.78 1.22 -2.33
C PHE A 31 2.19 0.78 -2.74
N LEU A 32 2.33 -0.17 -3.65
CA LEU A 32 3.64 -0.62 -4.12
C LEU A 32 4.40 0.52 -4.80
N ARG A 33 3.75 1.27 -5.70
CA ARG A 33 4.40 2.29 -6.53
C ARG A 33 4.70 3.58 -5.78
N HIS A 34 3.77 4.05 -4.95
CA HIS A 34 3.85 5.36 -4.30
C HIS A 34 4.36 5.25 -2.86
N ASP A 35 3.86 4.30 -2.08
CA ASP A 35 4.27 4.16 -0.67
C ASP A 35 5.58 3.39 -0.52
N LEU A 36 5.81 2.34 -1.33
CA LEU A 36 7.03 1.53 -1.27
C LEU A 36 8.05 1.88 -2.37
N GLY A 37 7.69 2.70 -3.36
CA GLY A 37 8.58 3.09 -4.45
C GLY A 37 8.93 1.94 -5.42
N LEU A 38 8.19 0.85 -5.39
CA LEU A 38 8.36 -0.32 -6.24
C LEU A 38 7.55 -0.14 -7.53
N THR A 39 8.16 0.55 -8.50
CA THR A 39 7.47 1.07 -9.69
C THR A 39 7.24 0.05 -10.81
N GLY A 40 7.77 -1.17 -10.70
CA GLY A 40 7.65 -2.22 -11.73
C GLY A 40 6.24 -2.79 -11.91
N THR A 41 5.30 -2.50 -10.99
CA THR A 41 3.90 -2.91 -11.12
C THR A 41 3.18 -2.05 -12.15
N HIS A 42 2.79 -2.63 -13.29
CA HIS A 42 1.95 -1.97 -14.29
C HIS A 42 0.47 -2.27 -14.05
N VAL A 43 -0.37 -1.25 -14.22
CA VAL A 43 -1.84 -1.36 -14.20
C VAL A 43 -2.29 -1.05 -15.62
N GLY A 44 -2.89 -2.03 -16.29
CA GLY A 44 -3.32 -1.96 -17.70
C GLY A 44 -4.65 -1.27 -17.89
#